data_AF-A0A146L532-F1
#
_entry.id   AF-A0A146L532-F1
#
_cell.length_a   1.000
_cell.length_b   1.000
_cell.length_c   1.000
_cell.angle_alpha   90.00
_cell.angle_beta   90.00
_cell.angle_gamma   90.00
#
_symmetry.space_group_name_H-M   'P 1'
#
loop_
_entity.id
_entity.type
_entity.pdbx_description
1 polymer ?
#
loop_
_entity_poly.entity_id
_entity_poly.type
_entity_poly.pdbx_seq_one_letter_code
_entity_poly.pdbx_strand_id
1 'polypeptide(L)'
;ANVDASVMYRRWRDSKGRDKEYENIIRKQAMAARAEAEREGIQVPLTLEDYCIKTQVKPNNDNQVEMTDFYDDDYDEDYDDPSDGSDCAEDDENDSGNG
;
A
#
# COMPACT_ATOMS: atom_id res chain seq x y z
N ALA A 1 11.46 -11.64 -10.07
CA ALA A 1 11.59 -10.24 -10.52
C ALA A 1 12.46 -10.18 -11.78
N ASN A 2 12.31 -9.14 -12.62
CA ASN A 2 13.02 -9.01 -13.92
C ASN A 2 14.12 -7.94 -13.82
N VAL A 3 15.38 -8.33 -14.10
CA VAL A 3 16.55 -7.45 -14.02
C VAL A 3 16.51 -6.37 -15.11
N ASP A 4 16.15 -6.73 -16.34
CA ASP A 4 16.09 -5.79 -17.48
C ASP A 4 15.06 -4.69 -17.23
N ALA A 5 13.90 -5.05 -16.68
CA ALA A 5 12.89 -4.10 -16.28
C ALA A 5 13.41 -3.10 -15.22
N SER A 6 14.20 -3.58 -14.26
CA SER A 6 14.79 -2.74 -13.21
C SER A 6 15.84 -1.75 -13.75
N VAL A 7 16.61 -2.17 -14.77
CA VAL A 7 17.61 -1.32 -15.43
C VAL A 7 16.92 -0.25 -16.27
N MET A 8 15.90 -0.63 -17.05
CA MET A 8 15.11 0.31 -17.84
C MET A 8 14.39 1.35 -16.97
N TYR A 9 13.83 0.92 -15.83
CA TYR A 9 13.17 1.84 -14.89
C TYR A 9 14.15 2.88 -14.33
N ARG A 10 15.35 2.45 -13.89
CA ARG A 10 16.38 3.39 -13.40
C ARG A 10 16.78 4.40 -14.47
N ARG A 11 17.03 3.93 -15.70
CA ARG A 11 17.33 4.82 -16.83
C ARG A 11 16.22 5.85 -17.08
N TRP A 12 14.96 5.43 -17.12
CA TRP A 12 13.81 6.34 -17.26
C TRP A 12 13.76 7.38 -16.13
N ARG A 13 13.87 6.93 -14.88
CA ARG A 13 13.84 7.78 -13.68
C ARG A 13 14.98 8.79 -13.66
N ASP A 14 16.21 8.33 -13.84
CA ASP A 14 17.42 9.16 -13.77
C ASP A 14 17.51 10.12 -14.96
N SER A 15 16.90 9.76 -16.10
CA SER A 15 16.78 10.64 -17.27
C SER A 15 15.72 11.74 -17.11
N LYS A 16 14.92 11.73 -16.03
CA LYS A 16 13.76 12.60 -15.80
C LYS A 16 12.72 12.54 -16.94
N GLY A 17 12.45 11.34 -17.45
CA GLY A 17 11.47 11.11 -18.53
C GLY A 17 11.97 11.45 -19.94
N ARG A 18 13.27 11.68 -20.12
CA ARG A 18 13.87 11.84 -21.46
C ARG A 18 13.94 10.50 -22.20
N ASP A 19 14.33 9.43 -21.49
CA ASP A 19 14.25 8.07 -22.00
C ASP A 19 12.82 7.56 -21.85
N LYS A 20 12.10 7.35 -22.95
CA LYS A 20 10.69 6.94 -22.96
C LYS A 20 10.49 5.43 -23.12
N GLU A 21 11.56 4.64 -23.13
CA GLU A 21 11.51 3.20 -23.40
C GLU A 21 10.62 2.47 -22.39
N TYR A 22 10.86 2.71 -21.08
CA TYR A 22 10.08 2.10 -20.00
C TYR A 22 8.60 2.51 -20.04
N GLU A 23 8.31 3.81 -20.12
CA GLU A 23 6.95 4.36 -20.15
C GLU A 23 6.13 3.83 -21.35
N ASN A 24 6.77 3.71 -22.52
CA ASN A 24 6.11 3.19 -23.72
C ASN A 24 5.68 1.73 -23.56
N ILE A 25 6.48 0.91 -22.87
CA ILE A 25 6.13 -0.49 -22.57
C ILE A 25 4.92 -0.53 -21.63
N ILE A 26 4.95 0.25 -20.55
CA ILE A 26 3.84 0.33 -19.59
C ILE A 26 2.55 0.80 -20.27
N ARG A 27 2.62 1.82 -21.13
CA ARG A 27 1.45 2.32 -21.88
C ARG A 27 0.84 1.24 -22.78
N LYS A 28 1.67 0.50 -23.51
CA LYS A 28 1.20 -0.60 -24.38
C LYS A 28 0.51 -1.70 -23.57
N GLN A 29 1.10 -2.08 -22.44
CA GLN A 29 0.52 -3.10 -21.55
C GLN A 29 -0.80 -2.63 -20.94
N ALA A 30 -0.89 -1.38 -20.48
CA ALA A 30 -2.13 -0.82 -19.94
C ALA A 30 -3.26 -0.78 -20.99
N MET A 31 -2.94 -0.39 -22.23
CA MET A 31 -3.92 -0.40 -23.34
C MET A 31 -4.41 -1.82 -23.66
N ALA A 32 -3.51 -2.81 -23.69
CA ALA A 32 -3.87 -4.20 -23.90
C ALA A 32 -4.76 -4.74 -22.76
N ALA A 33 -4.40 -4.45 -21.50
CA ALA A 33 -5.19 -4.84 -20.33
C ALA A 33 -6.59 -4.20 -20.32
N ARG A 34 -6.71 -2.94 -20.75
CA ARG A 34 -8.02 -2.26 -20.89
C ARG A 34 -8.92 -2.93 -21.93
N ALA A 35 -8.36 -3.31 -23.08
CA ALA A 35 -9.10 -4.01 -24.12
C ALA A 35 -9.56 -5.40 -23.65
N GLU A 36 -8.73 -6.08 -22.88
CA GLU A 36 -9.07 -7.37 -22.26
C GLU A 36 -10.20 -7.22 -21.23
N ALA A 37 -10.11 -6.23 -20.34
CA ALA A 37 -11.16 -5.94 -19.37
C ALA A 37 -12.52 -5.67 -20.03
N GLU A 38 -12.53 -4.90 -21.13
CA GLU A 38 -13.76 -4.64 -21.89
C GLU A 38 -14.35 -5.93 -22.50
N ARG A 39 -13.51 -6.83 -23.01
CA ARG A 39 -13.92 -8.13 -23.54
C ARG A 39 -14.55 -9.02 -22.46
N GLU A 40 -14.04 -8.96 -21.24
CA GLU A 40 -14.57 -9.69 -20.09
C GLU A 40 -15.76 -8.99 -19.41
N GLY A 41 -16.15 -7.80 -19.86
CA GLY A 41 -17.21 -7.00 -19.24
C GLY A 41 -16.81 -6.39 -17.89
N ILE A 42 -15.51 -6.26 -17.62
CA ILE A 42 -14.95 -5.70 -16.40
C ILE A 42 -14.77 -4.18 -16.57
N GLN A 43 -15.41 -3.40 -15.68
CA GLN A 43 -15.24 -1.96 -15.64
C GLN A 43 -14.03 -1.58 -14.77
N VAL A 44 -12.97 -1.06 -15.39
CA VAL A 44 -11.76 -0.58 -14.68
C VAL A 44 -12.04 0.78 -14.03
N PRO A 45 -11.88 0.92 -12.70
CA PRO A 45 -11.96 2.20 -12.02
C PRO A 45 -10.86 3.16 -12.48
N LEU A 46 -11.22 4.40 -12.82
CA LEU A 46 -10.26 5.44 -13.23
C LEU A 46 -10.08 6.53 -12.18
N THR A 47 -11.00 6.61 -11.22
CA THR A 47 -10.95 7.54 -10.10
C THR A 47 -10.63 6.79 -8.81
N LEU A 48 -10.08 7.51 -7.83
CA LEU A 48 -9.84 6.93 -6.50
C LEU A 48 -11.15 6.53 -5.82
N GLU A 49 -12.24 7.28 -6.05
CA GLU A 49 -13.56 7.00 -5.49
C GLU A 49 -14.13 5.70 -6.05
N ASP A 50 -14.04 5.49 -7.36
CA ASP A 50 -14.48 4.26 -8.02
C ASP A 50 -13.61 3.05 -7.63
N TYR A 51 -12.32 3.29 -7.34
CA TYR A 51 -11.40 2.23 -6.92
C TYR A 51 -11.66 1.81 -5.47
N CYS A 52 -11.94 2.78 -4.59
CA CYS A 52 -12.17 2.57 -3.16
C CYS A 52 -13.66 2.33 -2.84
N ILE A 53 -14.28 1.31 -3.45
CA ILE A 53 -15.66 0.95 -3.13
C ILE A 53 -15.72 0.46 -1.67
N LYS A 54 -16.23 1.32 -0.78
CA LYS A 54 -16.67 0.88 0.54
C LYS A 54 -17.85 -0.04 0.31
N THR A 55 -17.69 -1.32 0.60
CA THR A 55 -18.81 -2.27 0.59
C THR A 55 -19.85 -1.75 1.58
N GLN A 56 -20.92 -1.14 1.07
CA GLN A 56 -22.09 -0.87 1.90
C GLN A 56 -22.66 -2.23 2.25
N VAL A 57 -22.39 -2.69 3.48
CA VAL A 57 -23.06 -3.85 4.04
C VAL A 57 -24.55 -3.53 3.95
N LYS A 58 -25.28 -4.23 3.08
CA LYS A 58 -26.74 -4.21 3.13
C LYS A 58 -27.10 -4.49 4.59
N PRO A 59 -27.87 -3.63 5.28
CA PRO A 59 -28.40 -4.01 6.58
C PRO A 59 -29.40 -5.14 6.32
N ASN A 60 -28.92 -6.38 6.28
CA ASN A 60 -29.75 -7.54 6.49
C ASN A 60 -30.23 -7.41 7.93
N ASN A 61 -31.50 -7.08 8.09
CA ASN A 61 -32.13 -6.80 9.37
C ASN A 61 -32.45 -8.08 10.16
N ASP A 62 -31.66 -9.14 9.98
CA ASP A 62 -31.80 -10.42 10.67
C ASP A 62 -30.41 -10.90 11.08
N ASN A 63 -30.22 -11.07 12.40
CA ASN A 63 -28.99 -11.49 13.11
C ASN A 63 -28.01 -10.38 13.51
N GLN A 64 -28.52 -9.40 14.29
CA GLN A 64 -27.70 -8.72 15.31
C GLN A 64 -27.44 -9.63 16.53
N VAL A 65 -26.95 -10.85 16.30
CA VAL A 65 -26.52 -11.72 17.40
C VAL A 65 -25.04 -11.46 17.64
N GLU A 66 -24.78 -10.64 18.65
CA GLU A 66 -23.67 -10.74 19.60
C GLU A 66 -22.24 -10.69 19.02
N MET A 67 -21.85 -9.53 18.49
CA MET A 67 -20.43 -9.15 18.33
C MET A 67 -19.87 -8.44 19.59
N THR A 68 -20.66 -8.37 20.66
CA THR A 68 -20.29 -7.71 21.91
C THR A 68 -19.58 -8.67 22.88
N ASP A 69 -19.64 -9.98 22.67
CA ASP A 69 -19.07 -11.01 23.57
C ASP A 69 -17.60 -11.36 23.29
N PHE A 70 -16.94 -10.70 22.33
CA PHE A 70 -15.50 -10.91 22.09
C PHE A 70 -14.60 -9.93 22.88
N TYR A 71 -15.17 -8.85 23.40
CA TYR A 71 -14.46 -7.85 24.20
C TYR A 71 -14.88 -7.97 25.66
N ASP A 72 -14.57 -9.12 26.26
CA ASP A 72 -14.59 -9.27 27.71
C ASP A 72 -13.27 -8.66 28.22
N ASP A 73 -13.36 -7.40 28.66
CA ASP A 73 -12.27 -6.58 29.22
C ASP A 73 -11.84 -7.09 30.62
N ASP A 74 -11.56 -8.39 30.73
CA ASP A 74 -11.08 -9.04 31.96
C ASP A 74 -9.54 -9.21 31.95
N TYR A 75 -8.82 -8.30 31.31
CA TYR A 75 -7.39 -8.15 31.57
C TYR A 75 -7.19 -7.35 32.86
N ASP A 76 -7.30 -8.09 33.97
CA ASP A 76 -6.92 -7.72 35.32
C ASP A 76 -5.59 -6.93 35.33
N GLU A 77 -5.68 -5.68 35.76
CA GLU A 77 -4.59 -4.77 36.02
C GLU A 77 -3.72 -5.31 37.17
N ASP A 78 -2.60 -5.98 36.89
CA ASP A 78 -1.58 -6.23 37.93
C ASP A 78 -0.19 -6.58 37.37
N TYR A 79 0.44 -5.63 36.68
CA TYR A 79 1.91 -5.55 36.63
C TYR A 79 2.39 -4.13 36.92
N ASP A 80 2.49 -3.86 38.21
CA ASP A 80 3.33 -2.81 38.80
C ASP A 80 4.82 -3.15 38.55
N ASP A 81 5.50 -2.38 37.70
CA ASP A 81 6.94 -2.12 37.87
C ASP A 81 7.31 -0.70 37.38
N PRO A 82 7.64 0.24 38.30
CA PRO A 82 8.01 1.61 37.99
C PRO A 82 9.54 1.80 37.92
N SER A 83 10.12 1.81 36.71
CA SER A 83 11.44 2.40 36.38
C SER A 83 11.73 2.12 34.91
N ASP A 84 12.05 3.08 34.04
CA ASP A 84 13.27 3.86 34.07
C ASP A 84 13.14 4.95 33.00
N GLY A 85 13.41 6.20 33.37
CA GLY A 85 13.48 7.31 32.45
C GLY A 85 14.74 7.22 31.60
N SER A 86 14.58 7.16 30.28
CA SER A 86 15.67 7.51 29.37
C SER A 86 15.18 8.56 28.38
N ASP A 87 15.28 9.80 28.84
CA ASP A 87 15.48 10.96 28.01
C ASP A 87 16.92 10.86 27.47
N CYS A 88 17.11 10.50 26.21
CA CYS A 88 18.39 10.67 25.53
C CYS A 88 18.20 11.45 24.23
N ALA A 89 18.49 12.73 24.39
CA ALA A 89 18.73 13.69 23.33
C ALA A 89 19.77 13.18 22.32
N GLU A 90 19.54 13.63 21.08
CA GLU A 90 20.49 14.12 20.07
C GLU A 90 21.77 13.34 19.71
N ASP A 91 21.96 13.35 18.39
CA ASP A 91 23.22 13.29 17.65
C ASP A 91 23.98 11.96 17.65
N ASP A 92 24.07 11.36 16.46
CA ASP A 92 25.40 11.27 15.85
C ASP A 92 25.31 10.96 14.36
N GLU A 93 25.91 11.87 13.62
CA GLU A 93 26.32 11.82 12.23
C GLU A 93 26.92 10.44 11.90
N ASN A 94 26.50 9.79 10.80
CA ASN A 94 27.34 8.75 10.24
C ASN A 94 27.31 8.61 8.71
N ASP A 95 28.52 8.82 8.19
CA ASP A 95 29.21 8.17 7.09
C ASP A 95 28.86 8.51 5.63
N SER A 96 29.43 9.61 5.16
CA SER A 96 29.90 9.71 3.77
C SER A 96 31.14 8.82 3.56
N GLY A 97 30.92 7.51 3.49
CA GLY A 97 31.94 6.51 3.15
C GLY A 97 32.18 6.47 1.65
N ASN A 98 33.05 7.34 1.15
CA ASN A 98 33.60 7.31 -0.20
C ASN A 98 34.97 6.61 -0.15
N GLY A 99 35.09 5.41 -0.73
CA GLY A 99 36.35 4.64 -0.83
C GLY A 99 36.22 3.44 -1.74
#